data_AF-A0A7J6AVX3-F1
#
_entry.id   AF-A0A7J6AVX3-F1
#
_cell.length_a   1.000
_cell.length_b   1.000
_cell.length_c   1.000
_cell.angle_alpha   90.00
_cell.angle_beta   90.00
_cell.angle_gamma   90.00
#
_symmetry.space_group_name_H-M   'P 1'
#
loop_
_entity.id
_entity.type
_entity.pdbx_description
1 polymer ?
#
loop_
_entity_poly.entity_id
_entity_poly.type
_entity_poly.pdbx_seq_one_letter_code
_entity_poly.pdbx_strand_id
1 'polypeptide(L)'
;RRPGRDESWLFSRFSTGWSCGLHADWTELTNCVPAVMDKKRAPKRKKNFYYITMLRDPVSRYLSEWKHVQRGATWKTSLHMCDGRAPTQAELPSCYSGDDWSGVTLGEFMACPHNLANNRQVRMLADLSLVGCYNLSSMGERERGAILLSSAMSNLKNMAFYGLTEFQRKTQYLFERT
;
A
#
# COMPACT_ATOMS: atom_id res chain seq x y z
N ARG A 1 14.34 -17.99 -3.75
CA ARG A 1 15.52 -17.98 -2.84
C ARG A 1 16.77 -17.77 -3.67
N ARG A 2 17.85 -17.22 -3.10
CA ARG A 2 19.14 -17.03 -3.82
C ARG A 2 19.76 -18.41 -4.11
N PRO A 3 20.44 -18.61 -5.25
CA PRO A 3 21.13 -19.86 -5.55
C PRO A 3 22.09 -20.25 -4.41
N GLY A 4 21.96 -21.48 -3.90
CA GLY A 4 22.80 -22.02 -2.82
C GLY A 4 22.64 -21.37 -1.44
N ARG A 5 21.58 -20.56 -1.18
CA ARG A 5 21.37 -19.91 0.13
C ARG A 5 19.91 -19.96 0.57
N ASP A 6 19.69 -20.11 1.87
CA ASP A 6 18.39 -19.89 2.51
C ASP A 6 18.08 -18.39 2.74
N GLU A 7 18.23 -17.60 1.67
CA GLU A 7 18.00 -16.16 1.66
C GLU A 7 16.96 -15.82 0.59
N SER A 8 15.90 -15.13 0.98
CA SER A 8 14.93 -14.56 0.03
C SER A 8 15.58 -13.37 -0.70
N TRP A 9 15.45 -13.34 -2.03
CA TRP A 9 15.84 -12.19 -2.86
C TRP A 9 14.64 -11.31 -3.24
N LEU A 10 13.42 -11.82 -3.05
CA LEU A 10 12.17 -11.13 -3.32
C LEU A 10 11.34 -11.06 -2.04
N PHE A 11 10.96 -9.86 -1.63
CA PHE A 11 9.97 -9.63 -0.59
C PHE A 11 8.63 -9.33 -1.28
N SER A 12 7.65 -10.22 -1.13
CA SER A 12 6.34 -10.10 -1.78
C SER A 12 5.33 -11.03 -1.11
N ARG A 13 4.05 -10.80 -1.37
CA ARG A 13 2.97 -11.73 -0.97
C ARG A 13 3.30 -13.19 -1.30
N PHE A 14 3.82 -13.47 -2.49
CA PHE A 14 4.01 -14.85 -2.96
C PHE A 14 5.35 -15.48 -2.54
N SER A 15 6.28 -14.69 -1.97
CA SER A 15 7.59 -15.19 -1.54
C SER A 15 7.78 -15.17 -0.03
N THR A 16 7.28 -14.13 0.65
CA THR A 16 7.43 -13.91 2.10
C THR A 16 6.08 -13.81 2.81
N GLY A 17 4.97 -13.90 2.08
CA GLY A 17 3.65 -13.65 2.66
C GLY A 17 3.47 -12.17 3.02
N TRP A 18 2.63 -11.93 4.01
CA TRP A 18 2.31 -10.59 4.52
C TRP A 18 3.11 -10.26 5.80
N SER A 19 4.43 -10.49 5.78
CA SER A 19 5.27 -10.32 6.99
C SER A 19 5.26 -8.91 7.59
N CYS A 20 4.86 -7.89 6.81
CA CYS A 20 4.75 -6.50 7.24
C CYS A 20 3.30 -5.99 7.26
N GLY A 21 2.30 -6.89 7.21
CA GLY A 21 0.88 -6.53 7.13
C GLY A 21 0.25 -6.86 5.78
N LEU A 22 -1.07 -7.12 5.79
CA LEU A 22 -1.85 -7.36 4.58
C LEU A 22 -1.85 -6.08 3.72
N HIS A 23 -1.43 -6.22 2.46
CA HIS A 23 -1.30 -5.08 1.54
C HIS A 23 -0.47 -3.92 2.12
N ALA A 24 0.60 -4.23 2.85
CA ALA A 24 1.50 -3.25 3.46
C ALA A 24 1.89 -2.14 2.47
N ASP A 25 1.67 -0.89 2.88
CA ASP A 25 1.93 0.29 2.06
C ASP A 25 3.39 0.78 2.13
N TRP A 26 3.70 1.91 1.46
CA TRP A 26 5.05 2.48 1.48
C TRP A 26 5.54 2.79 2.90
N THR A 27 4.67 3.35 3.75
CA THR A 27 5.00 3.70 5.14
C THR A 27 5.27 2.43 5.95
N GLU A 28 4.44 1.40 5.79
CA GLU A 28 4.62 0.12 6.48
C GLU A 28 5.89 -0.61 6.00
N LEU A 29 6.08 -0.75 4.69
CA LEU A 29 7.17 -1.53 4.11
C LEU A 29 8.54 -0.91 4.37
N THR A 30 8.68 0.41 4.28
CA THR A 30 9.97 1.09 4.51
C THR A 30 10.41 1.01 5.98
N ASN A 31 9.45 0.97 6.91
CA ASN A 31 9.73 0.83 8.34
C ASN A 31 9.87 -0.62 8.82
N CYS A 32 9.34 -1.61 8.06
CA CYS A 32 9.31 -3.02 8.48
C CYS A 32 10.33 -3.91 7.75
N VAL A 33 10.46 -3.78 6.42
CA VAL A 33 11.22 -4.74 5.58
C VAL A 33 12.68 -4.88 5.99
N PRO A 34 13.43 -3.79 6.29
CA PRO A 34 14.83 -3.92 6.72
C PRO A 34 14.98 -4.82 7.94
N ALA A 35 14.17 -4.61 8.98
CA ALA A 35 14.22 -5.41 10.20
C ALA A 35 13.85 -6.88 9.98
N VAL A 36 12.82 -7.15 9.15
CA VAL A 36 12.41 -8.52 8.81
C VAL A 36 13.50 -9.26 8.04
N MET A 37 14.12 -8.58 7.07
CA MET A 37 15.13 -9.20 6.20
C MET A 37 16.49 -9.34 6.89
N ASP A 38 16.81 -8.49 7.88
CA ASP A 38 18.10 -8.49 8.60
C ASP A 38 18.17 -9.43 9.80
N LYS A 39 17.03 -9.89 10.32
CA LYS A 39 16.93 -10.82 11.48
C LYS A 39 17.72 -12.14 11.35
N LYS A 40 18.28 -12.48 10.19
CA LYS A 40 18.96 -13.77 9.96
C LYS A 40 20.50 -13.77 9.99
N ARG A 41 21.23 -12.64 9.95
CA ARG A 41 22.73 -12.66 9.96
C ARG A 41 23.37 -11.39 10.51
N ALA A 42 24.59 -11.55 11.04
CA ALA A 42 25.47 -10.49 11.53
C ALA A 42 25.63 -9.32 10.52
N PRO A 43 25.81 -8.07 11.00
CA PRO A 43 25.63 -6.81 10.27
C PRO A 43 26.77 -6.47 9.28
N LYS A 44 27.24 -7.44 8.48
CA LYS A 44 28.46 -7.25 7.68
C LYS A 44 28.25 -6.52 6.34
N ARG A 45 27.02 -6.38 5.83
CA ARG A 45 26.74 -5.64 4.57
C ARG A 45 25.35 -4.99 4.59
N LYS A 46 25.27 -3.68 4.31
CA LYS A 46 24.00 -2.99 4.02
C LYS A 46 23.32 -3.69 2.84
N LYS A 47 22.05 -4.10 3.01
CA LYS A 47 21.25 -4.66 1.92
C LYS A 47 20.62 -3.53 1.11
N ASN A 48 20.62 -3.70 -0.20
CA ASN A 48 19.90 -2.79 -1.09
C ASN A 48 18.47 -3.31 -1.24
N PHE A 49 17.49 -2.44 -1.00
CA PHE A 49 16.08 -2.72 -1.22
C PHE A 49 15.61 -1.96 -2.46
N TYR A 50 15.15 -2.70 -3.47
CA TYR A 50 14.64 -2.16 -4.72
C TYR A 50 13.12 -2.27 -4.70
N TYR A 51 12.45 -1.17 -4.37
CA TYR A 51 11.00 -1.12 -4.33
C TYR A 51 10.43 -1.07 -5.74
N ILE A 52 9.35 -1.82 -5.96
CA ILE A 52 8.61 -1.85 -7.21
C ILE A 52 7.10 -1.87 -6.96
N THR A 53 6.31 -1.37 -7.91
CA THR A 53 4.84 -1.39 -7.79
C THR A 53 4.13 -1.48 -9.15
N MET A 54 2.81 -1.66 -9.11
CA MET A 54 1.92 -1.62 -10.26
C MET A 54 0.81 -0.60 -10.02
N LEU A 55 0.56 0.27 -11.00
CA LEU A 55 -0.56 1.22 -10.97
C LEU A 55 -1.61 0.87 -12.02
N ARG A 56 -2.77 1.49 -11.86
CA ARG A 56 -3.90 1.38 -12.76
C ARG A 56 -4.63 2.71 -12.83
N ASP A 57 -5.22 3.01 -13.99
CA ASP A 57 -6.21 4.07 -14.16
C ASP A 57 -7.17 4.14 -12.93
N PRO A 58 -7.30 5.30 -12.27
CA PRO A 58 -8.04 5.43 -11.02
C PRO A 58 -9.50 4.99 -11.10
N VAL A 59 -10.21 5.28 -12.20
CA VAL A 59 -11.62 4.91 -12.37
C VAL A 59 -11.76 3.40 -12.46
N SER A 60 -11.01 2.77 -13.36
CA SER A 60 -10.97 1.31 -13.54
C SER A 60 -10.57 0.59 -12.25
N ARG A 61 -9.59 1.14 -11.53
CA ARG A 61 -9.11 0.61 -10.25
C ARG A 61 -10.16 0.72 -9.16
N TYR A 62 -10.85 1.86 -9.07
CA TYR A 62 -11.91 2.10 -8.07
C TYR A 62 -13.12 1.19 -8.30
N LEU A 63 -13.60 1.09 -9.54
CA LEU A 63 -14.71 0.18 -9.89
C LEU A 63 -14.34 -1.29 -9.67
N SER A 64 -13.10 -1.67 -9.97
CA SER A 64 -12.60 -3.02 -9.69
C SER A 64 -12.55 -3.33 -8.19
N GLU A 65 -12.23 -2.34 -7.36
CA GLU A 65 -12.25 -2.48 -5.91
C GLU A 65 -13.67 -2.60 -5.38
N TRP A 66 -14.58 -1.73 -5.82
CA TRP A 66 -16.01 -1.82 -5.51
C TRP A 66 -16.55 -3.23 -5.79
N LYS A 67 -16.30 -3.77 -6.99
CA LYS A 67 -16.74 -5.14 -7.34
C LYS A 67 -16.11 -6.22 -6.46
N HIS A 68 -14.92 -5.99 -5.90
CA HIS A 68 -14.30 -6.91 -4.97
C HIS A 68 -14.93 -6.85 -3.58
N VAL A 69 -15.23 -5.64 -3.11
CA VAL A 69 -15.91 -5.39 -1.85
C VAL A 69 -17.34 -5.92 -1.88
N GLN A 70 -18.06 -5.68 -2.99
CA GLN A 70 -19.41 -6.19 -3.22
C GLN A 70 -19.51 -7.71 -3.10
N ARG A 71 -18.42 -8.46 -3.35
CA ARG A 71 -18.34 -9.92 -3.20
C ARG A 71 -17.63 -10.39 -1.92
N GLY A 72 -17.49 -9.51 -0.91
CA GLY A 72 -17.03 -9.85 0.44
C GLY A 72 -15.59 -9.47 0.78
N ALA A 73 -14.84 -8.79 -0.09
CA ALA A 73 -13.50 -8.33 0.28
C ALA A 73 -13.56 -7.14 1.27
N THR A 74 -12.80 -7.22 2.35
CA THR A 74 -12.69 -6.14 3.34
C THR A 74 -11.27 -5.65 3.55
N TRP A 75 -10.29 -6.55 3.41
CA TRP A 75 -8.90 -6.34 3.86
C TRP A 75 -8.80 -5.89 5.33
N LYS A 76 -9.78 -6.25 6.17
CA LYS A 76 -9.89 -5.81 7.58
C LYS A 76 -8.72 -6.19 8.50
N THR A 77 -7.86 -7.11 8.05
CA THR A 77 -6.63 -7.51 8.76
C THR A 77 -5.39 -6.72 8.34
N SER A 78 -5.55 -5.66 7.54
CA SER A 78 -4.48 -4.69 7.27
C SER A 78 -4.13 -3.95 8.56
N LEU A 79 -2.84 -3.73 8.81
CA LEU A 79 -2.38 -3.16 10.07
C LEU A 79 -2.45 -1.63 10.07
N HIS A 80 -2.20 -1.01 8.91
CA HIS A 80 -2.17 0.44 8.75
C HIS A 80 -1.15 1.10 9.69
N MET A 81 0.02 0.46 9.87
CA MET A 81 1.04 0.96 10.79
C MET A 81 1.64 2.28 10.30
N CYS A 82 1.60 3.29 11.16
CA CYS A 82 2.23 4.58 10.94
C CYS A 82 2.68 5.14 12.29
N ASP A 83 3.87 5.74 12.35
CA ASP A 83 4.51 6.20 13.60
C ASP A 83 4.51 5.16 14.73
N GLY A 84 4.73 3.89 14.36
CA GLY A 84 4.88 2.79 15.31
C GLY A 84 3.57 2.26 15.92
N ARG A 85 2.39 2.69 15.44
CA ARG A 85 1.09 2.16 15.91
C ARG A 85 0.07 2.00 14.78
N ALA A 86 -0.95 1.20 15.05
CA ALA A 86 -2.15 1.12 14.22
C ALA A 86 -3.11 2.30 14.51
N PRO A 87 -3.95 2.72 13.55
CA PRO A 87 -4.99 3.72 13.79
C PRO A 87 -6.07 3.18 14.73
N THR A 88 -6.69 4.08 15.48
CA THR A 88 -7.89 3.79 16.26
C THR A 88 -9.12 3.74 15.35
N GLN A 89 -10.22 3.17 15.85
CA GLN A 89 -11.51 3.16 15.14
C GLN A 89 -12.06 4.56 14.87
N ALA A 90 -11.66 5.56 15.67
CA ALA A 90 -12.01 6.96 15.46
C ALA A 90 -11.20 7.60 14.32
N GLU A 91 -9.93 7.24 14.17
CA GLU A 91 -9.06 7.71 13.08
C GLU A 91 -9.38 7.03 11.75
N LEU A 92 -9.82 5.76 11.79
CA LEU A 92 -10.20 4.99 10.61
C LEU A 92 -11.55 4.27 10.82
N PRO A 93 -12.68 4.98 10.67
CA PRO A 93 -14.00 4.38 10.79
C PRO A 93 -14.31 3.35 9.69
N SER A 94 -15.11 2.34 10.00
CA SER A 94 -15.60 1.36 9.01
C SER A 94 -16.74 1.96 8.18
N CYS A 95 -16.81 1.59 6.90
CA CYS A 95 -17.95 1.90 6.03
C CYS A 95 -19.10 0.90 6.12
N TYR A 96 -18.92 -0.19 6.88
CA TYR A 96 -19.89 -1.27 7.01
C TYR A 96 -20.01 -1.73 8.46
N SER A 97 -21.17 -2.29 8.79
CA SER A 97 -21.42 -2.99 10.05
C SER A 97 -21.29 -4.51 9.86
N GLY A 98 -20.98 -5.24 10.92
CA GLY A 98 -20.82 -6.70 10.86
C GLY A 98 -19.51 -7.15 10.21
N ASP A 99 -19.56 -8.25 9.47
CA ASP A 99 -18.36 -8.96 9.02
C ASP A 99 -17.71 -8.38 7.76
N ASP A 100 -18.52 -7.91 6.81
CA ASP A 100 -18.09 -7.36 5.53
C ASP A 100 -19.09 -6.37 4.92
N TRP A 101 -18.78 -5.88 3.71
CA TRP A 101 -19.62 -4.96 2.94
C TRP A 101 -20.19 -5.63 1.67
N SER A 102 -20.53 -6.91 1.78
CA SER A 102 -21.11 -7.68 0.67
C SER A 102 -22.44 -7.08 0.19
N GLY A 103 -22.70 -7.14 -1.11
CA GLY A 103 -23.91 -6.60 -1.72
C GLY A 103 -23.92 -5.08 -1.94
N VAL A 104 -22.97 -4.31 -1.41
CA VAL A 104 -22.93 -2.84 -1.51
C VAL A 104 -23.12 -2.33 -2.95
N THR A 105 -24.01 -1.37 -3.12
CA THR A 105 -24.21 -0.69 -4.42
C THR A 105 -23.07 0.29 -4.71
N LEU A 106 -22.91 0.70 -5.98
CA LEU A 106 -21.89 1.70 -6.31
C LEU A 106 -22.15 3.04 -5.60
N GLY A 107 -23.42 3.44 -5.47
CA GLY A 107 -23.81 4.68 -4.79
C GLY A 107 -23.41 4.69 -3.32
N GLU A 108 -23.72 3.63 -2.57
CA GLU A 108 -23.32 3.49 -1.16
C GLU A 108 -21.80 3.41 -1.00
N PHE A 109 -21.12 2.70 -1.92
CA PHE A 109 -19.66 2.61 -1.91
C PHE A 109 -18.99 3.98 -2.06
N MET A 110 -19.53 4.83 -2.94
CA MET A 110 -19.06 6.21 -3.15
C MET A 110 -19.48 7.16 -2.03
N ALA A 111 -20.59 6.90 -1.35
CA ALA A 111 -21.14 7.78 -0.32
C ALA A 111 -20.38 7.72 1.00
N CYS A 112 -19.68 6.62 1.31
CA CYS A 112 -18.91 6.53 2.55
C CYS A 112 -17.67 7.45 2.53
N PRO A 113 -17.56 8.46 3.42
CA PRO A 113 -16.43 9.39 3.43
C PRO A 113 -15.10 8.71 3.79
N HIS A 114 -15.17 7.64 4.59
CA HIS A 114 -14.00 6.92 5.09
C HIS A 114 -13.57 5.75 4.19
N ASN A 115 -14.14 5.63 2.99
CA ASN A 115 -13.82 4.52 2.09
C ASN A 115 -12.34 4.55 1.67
N LEU A 116 -11.57 3.55 2.10
CA LEU A 116 -10.15 3.41 1.78
C LEU A 116 -9.88 3.19 0.29
N ALA A 117 -10.89 2.95 -0.55
CA ALA A 117 -10.76 3.00 -1.99
C ALA A 117 -10.44 4.41 -2.51
N ASN A 118 -10.91 5.46 -1.81
CA ASN A 118 -10.65 6.85 -2.17
C ASN A 118 -9.16 7.13 -2.10
N ASN A 119 -8.58 7.59 -3.22
CA ASN A 119 -7.16 7.91 -3.36
C ASN A 119 -6.19 6.82 -2.87
N ARG A 120 -6.58 5.53 -2.97
CA ARG A 120 -5.78 4.39 -2.49
C ARG A 120 -4.33 4.41 -2.97
N GLN A 121 -4.10 4.64 -4.26
CA GLN A 121 -2.74 4.64 -4.83
C GLN A 121 -1.87 5.74 -4.23
N VAL A 122 -2.41 6.95 -4.10
CA VAL A 122 -1.68 8.07 -3.47
C VAL A 122 -1.40 7.75 -2.01
N ARG A 123 -2.43 7.36 -1.24
CA ARG A 123 -2.27 7.03 0.19
C ARG A 123 -1.25 5.93 0.41
N MET A 124 -1.27 4.87 -0.40
CA MET A 124 -0.38 3.71 -0.22
C MET A 124 1.05 3.93 -0.74
N LEU A 125 1.30 5.01 -1.49
CA LEU A 125 2.65 5.35 -1.98
C LEU A 125 3.29 6.50 -1.21
N ALA A 126 2.49 7.32 -0.53
CA ALA A 126 2.97 8.43 0.26
C ALA A 126 3.58 7.95 1.60
N ASP A 127 4.45 8.79 2.13
CA ASP A 127 4.82 8.76 3.55
C ASP A 127 3.69 9.40 4.36
N LEU A 128 2.95 8.58 5.11
CA LEU A 128 1.81 9.05 5.90
C LEU A 128 2.24 9.80 7.16
N SER A 129 3.48 9.63 7.64
CA SER A 129 3.99 10.37 8.80
C SER A 129 4.02 11.89 8.55
N LEU A 130 4.24 12.30 7.29
CA LEU A 130 4.24 13.70 6.86
C LEU A 130 2.90 14.42 7.08
N VAL A 131 1.82 13.67 7.27
CA VAL A 131 0.46 14.22 7.40
C VAL A 131 -0.24 13.78 8.69
N GLY A 132 0.54 13.44 9.73
CA GLY A 132 -0.01 12.97 11.00
C GLY A 132 -0.73 11.62 10.87
N CYS A 133 -0.26 10.75 9.97
CA CYS A 133 -0.82 9.43 9.71
C CYS A 133 -2.31 9.48 9.31
N TYR A 134 -3.16 8.82 10.09
CA TYR A 134 -4.61 8.74 9.91
C TYR A 134 -5.37 9.79 10.74
N ASN A 135 -4.68 10.66 11.48
CA ASN A 135 -5.31 11.77 12.18
C ASN A 135 -5.62 12.91 11.21
N LEU A 136 -6.87 12.94 10.72
CA LEU A 136 -7.35 13.93 9.77
C LEU A 136 -7.46 15.35 10.36
N SER A 137 -7.47 15.50 11.68
CA SER A 137 -7.56 16.80 12.36
C SER A 137 -6.22 17.51 12.50
N SER A 138 -5.11 16.88 12.07
CA SER A 138 -3.76 17.44 12.20
C SER A 138 -3.50 18.63 11.27
N MET A 139 -4.20 18.71 10.13
CA MET A 139 -4.03 19.76 9.11
C MET A 139 -5.25 19.84 8.18
N GLY A 140 -5.34 20.92 7.41
CA GLY A 140 -6.44 21.12 6.47
C GLY A 140 -6.40 20.13 5.30
N GLU A 141 -7.58 19.71 4.80
CA GLU A 141 -7.70 18.69 3.74
C GLU A 141 -6.88 19.02 2.48
N ARG A 142 -6.90 20.28 2.04
CA ARG A 142 -6.19 20.73 0.84
C ARG A 142 -4.66 20.64 1.00
N GLU A 143 -4.16 21.06 2.16
CA GLU A 143 -2.74 20.96 2.50
C GLU A 143 -2.33 19.49 2.59
N ARG A 144 -3.13 18.68 3.29
CA ARG A 144 -2.94 17.23 3.42
C ARG A 144 -2.86 16.55 2.05
N GLY A 145 -3.78 16.87 1.16
CA GLY A 145 -3.84 16.33 -0.19
C GLY A 145 -2.61 16.69 -1.03
N ALA A 146 -2.12 17.93 -0.92
CA ALA A 146 -0.92 18.38 -1.63
C ALA A 146 0.35 17.66 -1.15
N ILE A 147 0.51 17.50 0.16
CA ILE A 147 1.65 16.77 0.75
C ILE A 147 1.62 15.30 0.32
N LEU A 148 0.46 14.64 0.42
CA LEU A 148 0.31 13.25 0.01
C LEU A 148 0.62 13.04 -1.48
N LEU A 149 0.11 13.91 -2.35
CA LEU A 149 0.36 13.81 -3.78
C LEU A 149 1.86 13.97 -4.10
N SER A 150 2.49 15.00 -3.53
CA SER A 150 3.93 15.26 -3.70
C SER A 150 4.78 14.08 -3.21
N SER A 151 4.47 13.56 -2.01
CA SER A 151 5.15 12.40 -1.42
C SER A 151 5.00 11.16 -2.29
N ALA A 152 3.77 10.82 -2.71
CA ALA A 152 3.50 9.66 -3.57
C ALA A 152 4.23 9.76 -4.92
N MET A 153 4.25 10.94 -5.55
CA MET A 153 4.98 11.17 -6.80
C MET A 153 6.50 11.00 -6.62
N SER A 154 7.05 11.57 -5.54
CA SER A 154 8.48 11.44 -5.22
C SER A 154 8.86 9.98 -4.97
N ASN A 155 8.11 9.29 -4.13
CA ASN A 155 8.35 7.89 -3.78
C ASN A 155 8.24 6.98 -5.01
N LEU A 156 7.19 7.14 -5.82
CA LEU A 156 7.01 6.38 -7.06
C LEU A 156 8.16 6.61 -8.05
N LYS A 157 8.57 7.87 -8.25
CA LYS A 157 9.66 8.23 -9.18
C LYS A 157 11.00 7.63 -8.75
N ASN A 158 11.23 7.49 -7.45
CA ASN A 158 12.47 6.97 -6.86
C ASN A 158 12.46 5.44 -6.65
N MET A 159 11.35 4.75 -6.94
CA MET A 159 11.32 3.29 -6.99
C MET A 159 12.23 2.78 -8.12
N ALA A 160 12.74 1.56 -7.97
CA ALA A 160 13.57 0.95 -9.00
C ALA A 160 12.78 0.73 -10.30
N PHE A 161 11.50 0.42 -10.17
CA PHE A 161 10.60 0.19 -11.29
C PHE A 161 9.13 0.35 -10.87
N TYR A 162 8.26 0.80 -11.76
CA TYR A 162 6.83 0.62 -11.62
C TYR A 162 6.19 0.32 -12.98
N GLY A 163 5.14 -0.48 -12.96
CA GLY A 163 4.39 -0.83 -14.16
C GLY A 163 2.98 -0.27 -14.17
N LEU A 164 2.36 -0.29 -15.35
CA LEU A 164 0.98 0.09 -15.56
C LEU A 164 0.17 -1.11 -16.03
N THR A 165 -1.00 -1.29 -15.43
CA THR A 165 -1.87 -2.45 -15.68
C THR A 165 -2.36 -2.48 -17.13
N GLU A 166 -2.57 -1.31 -17.74
CA GLU A 166 -3.00 -1.17 -19.14
C GLU A 166 -1.90 -1.46 -20.18
N PHE A 167 -0.62 -1.53 -19.77
CA PHE A 167 0.52 -1.70 -20.67
C PHE A 167 1.38 -2.93 -20.34
N GLN A 168 0.76 -4.10 -20.17
CA GLN A 168 1.42 -5.35 -19.73
C GLN A 168 2.74 -5.67 -20.45
N ARG A 169 2.79 -5.61 -21.80
CA ARG A 169 4.02 -5.89 -22.56
C ARG A 169 5.11 -4.84 -22.36
N LYS A 170 4.74 -3.56 -22.23
CA LYS A 170 5.72 -2.49 -21.96
C LYS A 170 6.26 -2.59 -20.53
N THR A 171 5.37 -2.88 -19.57
CA THR A 171 5.71 -3.19 -18.18
C THR A 171 6.70 -4.35 -18.10
N GLN A 172 6.42 -5.47 -18.78
CA GLN A 172 7.35 -6.61 -18.87
C GLN A 172 8.71 -6.17 -19.42
N TYR A 173 8.72 -5.52 -20.58
CA TYR A 173 9.95 -5.10 -21.27
C TYR A 173 10.83 -4.18 -20.41
N LEU A 174 10.23 -3.22 -19.70
CA LEU A 174 10.96 -2.31 -18.82
C LEU A 174 11.49 -3.03 -17.58
N PHE A 175 10.69 -3.92 -16.99
CA PHE A 175 11.13 -4.72 -15.84
C PHE A 175 12.33 -5.61 -16.19
N GLU A 176 12.32 -6.26 -17.36
CA GLU A 176 13.44 -7.09 -17.85
C GLU A 176 14.73 -6.30 -18.10
N ARG A 177 14.65 -4.96 -18.19
CA ARG A 177 15.77 -4.05 -18.47
C ARG A 177 16.17 -3.15 -17.29
N THR A 178 15.55 -3.36 -16.12
CA THR A 178 15.91 -2.67 -14.87
C THR A 178 17.05 -3.41 -14.17
#